data_AF-A0A842XU80-F1
#
_entry.id   AF-A0A842XU80-F1
#
_cell.length_a   1.000
_cell.length_b   1.000
_cell.length_c   1.000
_cell.angle_alpha   90.00
_cell.angle_beta   90.00
_cell.angle_gamma   90.00
#
_symmetry.space_group_name_H-M   'P 1'
#
loop_
_entity.id
_entity.type
_entity.pdbx_description
1 polymer ?
#
loop_
_entity_poly.entity_id
_entity_poly.type
_entity_poly.pdbx_seq_one_letter_code
_entity_poly.pdbx_strand_id
1 'polypeptide(L)' 'MVSEGRGRLFRRTDGKYLIYLPVYLAEDSMFPFKGSDSILVKVSFKPGGEEKLLIEKWVEPEPEEQ' A
#
# COMPACT_ATOMS: atom_id res chain seq x y z
N MET A 1 15.94 5.91 -1.82
CA MET A 1 14.64 5.87 -1.14
C MET A 1 13.57 6.18 -2.15
N VAL A 2 12.61 5.27 -2.35
CA VAL A 2 11.42 5.49 -3.20
C VAL A 2 10.27 5.97 -2.31
N SER A 3 9.43 6.86 -2.82
CA SER A 3 8.34 7.50 -2.06
C SER A 3 6.94 6.94 -2.37
N GLU A 4 6.85 5.95 -3.26
CA GLU A 4 5.61 5.28 -3.61
C GLU A 4 5.82 3.77 -3.84
N GLY A 5 4.76 2.99 -3.58
CA GLY A 5 4.77 1.54 -3.77
C GLY A 5 3.37 0.95 -3.70
N ARG A 6 3.22 -0.29 -4.21
CA ARG A 6 1.95 -1.04 -4.18
C ARG A 6 1.85 -1.85 -2.89
N GLY A 7 0.92 -1.47 -2.02
CA GLY A 7 0.61 -2.17 -0.76
C GLY A 7 -0.64 -3.04 -0.85
N ARG A 8 -1.00 -3.69 0.25
CA ARG A 8 -2.29 -4.41 0.40
C ARG A 8 -2.99 -4.01 1.68
N LEU A 9 -4.30 -3.84 1.64
CA LEU A 9 -5.13 -3.67 2.85
C LEU A 9 -6.00 -4.91 3.06
N PHE A 10 -6.00 -5.45 4.28
CA PHE A 10 -6.79 -6.60 4.69
C PHE A 10 -7.68 -6.24 5.88
N ARG A 11 -8.91 -6.75 5.91
CA ARG A 11 -9.83 -6.61 7.04
C ARG A 11 -9.96 -7.94 7.78
N ARG A 12 -9.57 -7.94 9.04
CA ARG A 12 -9.68 -9.11 9.93
C ARG A 12 -11.12 -9.30 10.42
N THR A 13 -11.41 -10.51 10.90
CA THR A 13 -12.70 -10.88 11.51
C THR A 13 -13.02 -10.07 12.77
N ASP A 14 -12.00 -9.51 13.45
CA ASP A 14 -12.15 -8.60 14.59
C ASP A 14 -12.44 -7.13 14.19
N GLY A 15 -12.66 -6.87 12.91
CA GLY A 15 -12.97 -5.54 12.38
C GLY A 15 -11.77 -4.61 12.23
N LYS A 16 -10.55 -5.07 12.57
CA LYS A 16 -9.32 -4.29 12.41
C LYS A 16 -8.78 -4.38 10.98
N TYR A 17 -8.14 -3.31 10.54
CA TYR A 17 -7.45 -3.26 9.26
C TYR A 17 -5.95 -3.47 9.46
N LEU A 18 -5.35 -4.31 8.62
CA LEU A 18 -3.91 -4.49 8.50
C LEU A 18 -3.47 -4.01 7.12
N ILE A 19 -2.33 -3.33 7.07
CA ILE A 19 -1.72 -2.88 5.82
C ILE A 19 -0.36 -3.55 5.62
N TYR A 20 -0.14 -4.05 4.41
CA TYR A 20 1.17 -4.47 3.91
C TYR A 20 1.78 -3.33 3.09
N LEU A 21 2.99 -2.92 3.45
CA LEU A 21 3.82 -2.01 2.68
C LEU A 21 4.92 -2.84 2.00
N PRO A 22 5.36 -2.56 0.76
CA PRO A 22 6.49 -3.28 0.18
C PRO A 22 7.82 -2.94 0.86
N VAL A 23 8.75 -3.93 0.97
CA VAL A 23 10.08 -3.77 1.62
C VAL A 23 10.85 -2.56 1.07
N TYR A 24 10.76 -2.34 -0.25
CA TYR A 24 11.47 -1.24 -0.90
C TYR A 24 10.91 0.15 -0.51
N LEU A 25 9.70 0.20 0.07
CA LEU A 25 9.05 1.41 0.58
C LEU A 25 9.22 1.56 2.10
N ALA A 26 9.30 0.45 2.86
CA ALA A 26 9.52 0.43 4.30
C ALA A 26 10.35 -0.81 4.70
N GLU A 27 11.47 -0.59 5.40
CA GLU A 27 12.47 -1.63 5.73
C GLU A 27 11.90 -2.80 6.58
N ASP A 28 10.81 -2.60 7.31
CA ASP A 28 10.13 -3.62 8.13
C ASP A 28 8.77 -4.04 7.52
N SER A 29 8.77 -4.55 6.29
CA SER A 29 7.55 -5.10 5.71
C SER A 29 7.34 -6.58 6.05
N MET A 30 6.59 -6.85 7.11
CA MET A 30 5.97 -8.17 7.29
C MET A 30 4.56 -8.17 6.72
N PHE A 31 4.34 -8.81 5.56
CA PHE A 31 3.53 -10.03 5.40
C PHE A 31 3.13 -10.35 3.93
N PRO A 32 3.58 -11.49 3.35
CA PRO A 32 3.33 -11.87 1.97
C PRO A 32 2.15 -12.85 1.79
N PHE A 33 0.99 -12.61 2.42
CA PHE A 33 -0.15 -13.54 2.27
C PHE A 33 -1.08 -13.18 1.12
N LYS A 34 -1.34 -14.15 0.23
CA LYS A 34 -2.39 -14.10 -0.80
C LYS A 34 -3.74 -14.45 -0.14
N GLY A 35 -4.26 -13.53 0.68
CA GLY A 35 -5.61 -13.66 1.24
C GLY A 35 -6.66 -13.32 0.17
N SER A 36 -7.76 -14.07 0.15
CA SER A 36 -8.92 -13.88 -0.74
C SER A 36 -9.56 -12.49 -0.66
N ASP A 37 -9.38 -11.79 0.46
CA ASP A 37 -10.06 -10.52 0.78
C ASP A 37 -9.08 -9.35 0.92
N SER A 38 -8.22 -9.15 -0.09
CA SER A 38 -7.27 -8.02 -0.12
C SER A 38 -7.56 -7.07 -1.28
N ILE A 39 -7.46 -5.76 -1.00
CA ILE A 39 -7.54 -4.71 -2.02
C ILE A 39 -6.16 -4.10 -2.27
N LEU A 40 -5.88 -3.79 -3.53
CA LEU A 40 -4.67 -3.07 -3.92
C LEU A 40 -4.79 -1.60 -3.50
N VAL A 41 -3.75 -1.08 -2.86
CA VAL A 41 -3.70 0.31 -2.39
C VAL A 41 -2.40 0.99 -2.83
N LYS A 42 -2.51 2.28 -3.16
CA LYS A 42 -1.37 3.19 -3.26
C LYS A 42 -1.07 3.70 -1.86
N VAL A 43 0.19 3.61 -1.45
CA VAL A 43 0.66 4.22 -0.20
C VAL A 43 1.69 5.28 -0.54
N SER A 44 1.50 6.49 -0.01
CA SER A 44 2.39 7.63 -0.25
C SER A 44 2.63 8.43 1.03
N PHE A 45 3.81 9.03 1.12
CA PHE A 45 4.20 9.98 2.16
C PHE A 45 5.22 10.96 1.59
N LYS A 46 5.35 12.14 2.20
CA LYS A 46 6.26 13.18 1.73
C LYS A 46 7.38 13.43 2.75
N PRO A 47 8.63 13.01 2.49
CA PRO A 47 9.76 13.32 3.36
C PRO A 47 9.93 14.83 3.52
N GLY A 48 10.01 15.32 4.77
CA GLY A 48 10.10 16.75 5.08
C GLY A 48 8.83 17.56 4.80
N GLY A 49 7.71 16.89 4.49
CA GLY A 49 6.38 17.48 4.33
C GLY A 49 5.50 17.22 5.55
N GLU A 50 4.21 17.01 5.32
CA GLU A 50 3.27 16.66 6.38
C GLU A 50 3.58 15.27 6.96
N GLU A 51 3.53 15.12 8.29
CA GLU A 51 3.71 13.86 9.00
C GLU A 51 2.47 12.95 8.87
N LYS A 52 2.07 12.64 7.63
CA LYS A 52 0.90 11.84 7.31
C LYS A 52 1.26 10.76 6.30
N LEU A 53 0.67 9.58 6.50
CA LEU A 53 0.68 8.48 5.56
C LEU A 53 -0.67 8.46 4.82
N LEU A 54 -0.66 8.59 3.50
CA LEU A 54 -1.85 8.51 2.66
C LEU A 54 -1.98 7.10 2.10
N ILE A 55 -3.17 6.52 2.25
CA ILE A 55 -3.50 5.18 1.76
C ILE A 55 -4.78 5.32 0.94
N GLU A 56 -4.67 5.05 -0.36
CA GLU A 56 -5.76 5.22 -1.31
C GLU A 56 -5.94 3.94 -2.13
N LYS A 57 -7.16 3.69 -2.63
CA LYS A 57 -7.39 2.54 -3.52
C LYS A 57 -6.53 2.69 -4.78
N TRP A 58 -5.83 1.64 -5.17
CA TRP A 58 -5.06 1.64 -6.41
C TRP A 58 -6.02 1.67 -7.61
N VAL A 59 -5.84 2.64 -8.50
CA VAL A 59 -6.49 2.71 -9.81
C VAL A 59 -5.43 2.35 -10.84
N GLU A 60 -5.71 1.34 -11.67
CA GLU A 60 -4.77 0.91 -12.70
C GLU A 60 -4.68 2.00 -13.77
N PRO A 61 -3.46 2.50 -14.10
CA PRO A 61 -3.31 3.49 -15.15
C PRO A 61 -3.68 2.86 -16.49
N GLU A 62 -4.37 3.62 -17.35
CA GLU A 62 -4.69 3.18 -18.71
C GLU A 62 -3.39 2.91 -19.48
N PRO A 63 -3.29 1.81 -20.23
CA PRO A 63 -2.11 1.53 -21.03
C PRO A 63 -1.95 2.64 -22.09
N GLU A 64 -0.78 3.29 -22.11
CA GLU A 64 -0.43 4.23 -23.18
C GLU A 64 -0.41 3.46 -24.51
N GLU A 65 -1.36 3.76 -25.40
CA GLU A 65 -1.32 3.31 -26.79
C GLU A 65 -0.06 3.91 -27.45
N GLN A 66 0.87 3.04 -27.85
CA GLN A 66 2.10 3.39 -28.56
C GLN A 66 1.83 3.73 -30.02
#